data_AF-A0A1Q7MP19-F1
#
_entry.id   AF-A0A1Q7MP19-F1
#
_cell.length_a   1.000
_cell.length_b   1.000
_cell.length_c   1.000
_cell.angle_alpha   90.00
_cell.angle_beta   90.00
_cell.angle_gamma   90.00
#
_symmetry.space_group_name_H-M   'P 1'
#
loop_
_entity.id
_entity.type
_entity.pdbx_description
1 polymer ?
#
loop_
_entity_poly.entity_id
_entity_poly.type
_entity_poly.pdbx_seq_one_letter_code
_entity_poly.pdbx_strand_id
1 'polypeptide(L)'
;MNSKSKLVAKSFKAMLERIPSRFNWVTIRIPFDVTKVWGTRAKVRVKGEINGFPLRAWVFPTTKGYQCMLIKKSLQTGGNASVGDTAHFRLEPDTAKRVAIIPAEFERILKQDRSFRRWFDKLTFSMRQWICYWIVSVKSPEARVRRAEQVAEQLMATMEAELDLPPILKLAFARDPRALQGWQSMTPRQRRYQLLGIFYCRTPETRDRRIAKMLEDALARLEGKPKTKAARAEAAHEELE
;
A
#
# COMPACT_ATOMS: atom_id res chain seq x y z
N MET A 1 -12.72 30.58 17.29
CA MET A 1 -11.81 30.10 18.36
C MET A 1 -11.41 28.65 18.11
N ASN A 2 -10.10 28.37 18.19
CA ASN A 2 -9.41 27.08 18.33
C ASN A 2 -9.51 25.97 17.25
N SER A 3 -8.58 26.01 16.28
CA SER A 3 -8.23 24.86 15.40
C SER A 3 -6.71 24.58 15.36
N LYS A 4 -5.96 24.94 16.42
CA LYS A 4 -4.49 24.71 16.46
C LYS A 4 -4.05 23.43 17.21
N SER A 5 -4.96 22.65 17.81
CA SER A 5 -4.55 21.55 18.72
C SER A 5 -4.34 20.17 18.07
N LYS A 6 -4.52 19.99 16.76
CA LYS A 6 -4.56 18.65 16.14
C LYS A 6 -3.20 18.03 15.79
N LEU A 7 -2.09 18.74 16.02
CA LEU A 7 -0.72 18.31 15.66
C LEU A 7 0.24 18.31 16.86
N VAL A 8 -0.29 18.17 18.08
CA VAL A 8 0.54 18.23 19.29
C VAL A 8 1.38 16.96 19.42
N ALA A 9 2.69 17.14 19.51
CA ALA A 9 3.62 16.10 19.88
C ALA A 9 3.35 15.59 21.30
N LYS A 10 3.41 14.27 21.49
CA LYS A 10 3.22 13.62 22.80
C LYS A 10 4.43 12.77 23.13
N SER A 11 5.00 13.04 24.30
CA SER A 11 6.08 12.24 24.88
C SER A 11 5.52 11.30 25.94
N PHE A 12 5.92 10.03 25.90
CA PHE A 12 5.46 9.02 26.85
C PHE A 12 6.42 7.83 26.92
N LYS A 13 6.28 7.01 27.95
CA LYS A 13 6.96 5.72 28.08
C LYS A 13 5.99 4.60 27.69
N ALA A 14 6.49 3.60 26.98
CA ALA A 14 5.70 2.40 26.68
C ALA A 14 6.59 1.16 26.63
N MET A 15 6.05 0.05 27.12
CA MET A 15 6.71 -1.26 27.07
C MET A 15 6.53 -1.89 25.69
N LEU A 16 7.60 -2.46 25.16
CA LEU A 16 7.57 -3.24 23.92
C LEU A 16 7.02 -4.63 24.22
N GLU A 17 5.81 -4.90 23.77
CA GLU A 17 5.10 -6.15 23.99
C GLU A 17 5.12 -7.01 22.74
N ARG A 18 5.28 -8.32 22.91
CA ARG A 18 5.10 -9.28 21.82
C ARG A 18 3.64 -9.68 21.73
N ILE A 19 3.05 -9.55 20.55
CA ILE A 19 1.71 -10.08 20.30
C ILE A 19 1.84 -11.55 19.90
N PRO A 20 1.11 -12.48 20.57
CA PRO A 20 1.01 -13.86 20.13
C PRO A 20 0.40 -13.90 18.74
N SER A 21 1.25 -14.06 17.73
CA SER A 21 0.89 -14.07 16.32
C SER A 21 1.92 -14.89 15.57
N ARG A 22 1.52 -15.47 14.44
CA ARG A 22 2.43 -16.25 13.56
C ARG A 22 3.69 -15.45 13.17
N PHE A 23 3.60 -14.12 13.16
CA PHE A 23 4.66 -13.22 12.72
C PHE A 23 5.48 -12.61 13.86
N ASN A 24 5.23 -13.01 15.12
CA ASN A 24 6.02 -12.59 16.29
C ASN A 24 6.19 -11.06 16.43
N TRP A 25 5.14 -10.31 16.06
CA TRP A 25 5.17 -8.85 16.04
C TRP A 25 5.40 -8.22 17.42
N VAL A 26 6.20 -7.15 17.43
CA VAL A 26 6.45 -6.32 18.60
C VAL A 26 5.64 -5.03 18.46
N THR A 27 4.93 -4.66 19.51
CA THR A 27 4.05 -3.48 19.53
C THR A 27 4.19 -2.70 20.82
N ILE A 28 3.76 -1.45 20.77
CA ILE A 28 3.48 -0.66 21.98
C ILE A 28 2.00 -0.29 22.02
N ARG A 29 1.45 -0.17 23.23
CA ARG A 29 0.16 0.47 23.46
C ARG A 29 0.35 1.98 23.62
N ILE A 30 -0.50 2.77 22.96
CA ILE A 30 -0.49 4.23 23.12
C ILE A 30 -1.20 4.59 24.44
N PRO A 31 -0.53 5.26 25.39
CA PRO A 31 -1.07 5.48 26.74
C PRO A 31 -2.01 6.70 26.85
N PHE A 32 -2.47 7.24 25.72
CA PHE A 32 -3.39 8.38 25.69
C PHE A 32 -4.45 8.20 24.60
N ASP A 33 -5.55 8.94 24.74
CA ASP A 33 -6.64 8.91 23.78
C ASP A 33 -6.27 9.67 22.50
N VAL A 34 -5.87 8.92 21.48
CA VAL A 34 -5.53 9.44 20.14
C VAL A 34 -6.69 10.21 19.51
N THR A 35 -7.93 9.83 19.80
CA THR A 35 -9.11 10.52 19.27
C THR A 35 -9.23 11.92 19.85
N LYS A 36 -9.04 12.05 21.17
CA LYS A 36 -9.07 13.36 21.84
C LYS A 36 -7.88 14.23 21.45
N VAL A 37 -6.69 13.65 21.31
CA VAL A 37 -5.46 14.41 21.09
C VAL A 37 -5.24 14.76 19.60
N TRP A 38 -5.44 13.81 18.70
CA TRP A 38 -5.16 13.98 17.26
C TRP A 38 -6.44 14.01 16.39
N GLY A 39 -7.61 13.89 17.00
CA GLY A 39 -8.90 14.09 16.32
C GLY A 39 -9.32 12.96 15.39
N THR A 40 -8.75 11.77 15.51
CA THR A 40 -9.05 10.63 14.63
C THR A 40 -9.19 9.32 15.40
N ARG A 41 -10.23 8.55 15.05
CA ARG A 41 -10.41 7.14 15.47
C ARG A 41 -9.78 6.15 14.48
N ALA A 42 -9.43 6.62 13.28
CA ALA A 42 -8.84 5.80 12.23
C ALA A 42 -7.32 5.66 12.42
N LYS A 43 -6.70 4.81 11.61
CA LYS A 43 -5.23 4.72 11.55
C LYS A 43 -4.62 6.09 11.25
N VAL A 44 -3.55 6.45 11.95
CA VAL A 44 -2.87 7.75 11.83
C VAL A 44 -1.38 7.55 11.61
N ARG A 45 -0.81 8.31 10.67
CA ARG A 45 0.64 8.34 10.45
C ARG A 45 1.27 9.18 11.53
N VAL A 46 2.37 8.70 12.09
CA VAL A 46 3.14 9.42 13.08
C VAL A 46 4.61 9.49 12.67
N LYS A 47 5.26 10.57 13.09
CA LYS A 47 6.71 10.73 13.04
C LYS A 47 7.18 11.14 14.43
N GLY A 48 8.46 10.91 14.71
CA GLY A 48 8.98 11.17 16.04
C GLY A 48 10.25 10.39 16.32
N GLU A 49 10.40 9.93 17.55
CA GLU A 49 11.58 9.20 18.02
C GLU A 49 11.26 8.12 19.06
N ILE A 50 12.15 7.13 19.15
CA ILE A 50 12.23 6.10 20.19
C ILE A 50 13.62 6.20 20.83
N ASN A 51 13.72 6.54 22.11
CA ASN A 51 14.98 6.79 22.81
C ASN A 51 15.93 7.73 22.03
N GLY A 52 15.39 8.75 21.36
CA GLY A 52 16.14 9.69 20.51
C GLY A 52 16.42 9.20 19.08
N PHE A 53 16.12 7.94 18.75
CA PHE A 53 16.26 7.42 17.38
C PHE A 53 15.04 7.79 16.52
N PRO A 54 15.22 8.42 15.33
CA PRO A 54 14.12 8.89 14.53
C PRO A 54 13.26 7.74 13.99
N LEU A 55 11.94 7.94 14.02
CA LEU A 55 10.97 6.97 13.53
C LEU A 55 9.86 7.61 12.70
N ARG A 56 9.31 6.80 11.79
CA ARG A 56 8.02 7.03 11.14
C ARG A 56 7.24 5.73 11.13
N ALA A 57 6.01 5.79 11.61
CA ALA A 57 5.18 4.60 11.80
C ALA A 57 3.71 4.94 11.65
N TRP A 58 2.88 3.92 11.84
CA TRP A 58 1.44 4.04 11.89
C TRP A 58 0.94 3.63 13.26
N VAL A 59 0.04 4.41 13.81
CA VAL A 59 -0.78 4.05 14.97
C VAL A 59 -2.12 3.56 14.46
N PHE A 60 -2.54 2.39 14.92
CA PHE A 60 -3.76 1.72 14.48
C PHE A 60 -4.71 1.49 15.65
N PRO A 61 -6.03 1.61 15.42
CA PRO A 61 -7.02 1.15 16.39
C PRO A 61 -7.04 -0.38 16.46
N THR A 62 -7.23 -0.92 17.66
CA THR A 62 -7.46 -2.36 17.87
C THR A 62 -8.95 -2.65 18.08
N THR A 63 -9.36 -3.90 17.89
CA THR A 63 -10.73 -4.36 18.18
C THR A 63 -11.08 -4.27 19.66
N LYS A 64 -10.08 -4.26 20.55
CA LYS A 64 -10.23 -4.12 22.00
C LYS A 64 -10.33 -2.66 22.47
N GLY A 65 -10.40 -1.70 21.54
CA GLY A 65 -10.66 -0.29 21.84
C GLY A 65 -9.44 0.56 22.22
N TYR A 66 -8.24 -0.02 22.29
CA TYR A 66 -7.00 0.75 22.47
C TYR A 66 -6.28 0.96 21.12
N GLN A 67 -5.40 1.97 21.05
CA GLN A 67 -4.51 2.18 19.91
C GLN A 67 -3.13 1.57 20.15
N CYS A 68 -2.54 0.99 19.12
CA CYS A 68 -1.20 0.42 19.16
C CYS A 68 -0.34 0.83 17.96
N MET A 69 0.97 0.65 18.09
CA MET A 69 1.95 0.89 17.04
C MET A 69 2.90 -0.30 16.93
N LEU A 70 3.15 -0.75 15.70
CA LEU A 70 4.12 -1.81 15.41
C LEU A 70 5.55 -1.24 15.47
N ILE A 71 6.45 -1.95 16.15
CA ILE A 71 7.88 -1.60 16.22
C ILE A 71 8.69 -2.56 15.36
N LYS A 72 9.10 -2.10 14.17
CA LYS A 72 9.98 -2.85 13.27
C LYS A 72 11.33 -3.13 13.94
N LYS A 73 12.01 -4.21 13.52
CA LYS A 73 13.33 -4.60 14.05
C LYS A 73 14.37 -3.47 13.95
N SER A 74 14.36 -2.69 12.86
CA SER A 74 15.24 -1.53 12.71
C SER A 74 15.01 -0.44 13.76
N LEU A 75 13.77 -0.23 14.22
CA LEU A 75 13.45 0.72 15.28
C LEU A 75 13.86 0.20 16.66
N GLN A 76 13.75 -1.12 16.89
CA GLN A 76 14.25 -1.78 18.11
C GLN A 76 15.76 -1.61 18.22
N THR A 77 16.49 -1.93 17.15
CA THR A 77 17.95 -1.78 17.10
C THR A 77 18.37 -0.32 17.22
N GLY A 78 17.76 0.59 16.44
CA GLY A 78 18.12 2.01 16.46
C GLY A 78 17.81 2.70 17.79
N GLY A 79 16.68 2.34 18.42
CA GLY A 79 16.27 2.85 19.72
C GLY A 79 16.85 2.09 20.91
N ASN A 80 17.71 1.09 20.69
CA ASN A 80 18.26 0.20 21.72
C ASN A 80 17.19 -0.31 22.71
N ALA A 81 16.10 -0.87 22.16
CA ALA A 81 14.96 -1.35 22.94
C ALA A 81 14.52 -2.73 22.45
N SER A 82 14.36 -3.66 23.39
CA SER A 82 13.95 -5.04 23.13
C SER A 82 12.56 -5.32 23.70
N VAL A 83 12.01 -6.50 23.39
CA VAL A 83 10.75 -6.97 23.98
C VAL A 83 10.90 -7.05 25.49
N GLY A 84 9.94 -6.50 26.22
CA GLY A 84 9.97 -6.37 27.68
C GLY A 84 10.53 -5.03 28.17
N ASP A 85 11.28 -4.31 27.34
CA ASP A 85 11.85 -3.02 27.72
C ASP A 85 10.82 -1.91 27.62
N THR A 86 10.96 -0.92 28.51
CA THR A 86 10.23 0.35 28.42
C THR A 86 11.08 1.38 27.69
N ALA A 87 10.60 1.85 26.54
CA ALA A 87 11.27 2.89 25.76
C ALA A 87 10.53 4.23 25.87
N HIS A 88 11.27 5.32 25.69
CA HIS A 88 10.74 6.67 25.59
C HIS A 88 10.35 6.98 24.15
N PHE A 89 9.11 7.40 23.95
CA PHE A 89 8.60 7.80 22.65
C PHE A 89 8.24 9.28 22.68
N ARG A 90 8.49 9.98 21.58
CA ARG A 90 7.91 11.29 21.30
C ARG A 90 7.32 11.25 19.90
N LEU A 91 5.99 11.34 19.78
CA LEU A 91 5.25 11.14 18.54
C LEU A 91 4.36 12.33 18.21
N GLU A 92 4.26 12.68 16.93
CA GLU A 92 3.30 13.64 16.41
C GLU A 92 2.68 13.16 15.08
N PRO A 93 1.48 13.64 14.71
CA PRO A 93 0.87 13.28 13.43
C PRO A 93 1.75 13.72 12.24
N ASP A 94 2.06 12.76 11.36
CA ASP A 94 2.80 13.02 10.14
C ASP A 94 1.85 13.45 9.01
N THR A 95 1.75 14.77 8.83
CA THR A 95 0.97 15.41 7.76
C THR A 95 1.77 15.62 6.48
N ALA A 96 3.05 15.26 6.45
CA ALA A 96 3.88 15.47 5.28
C ALA A 96 3.29 14.73 4.06
N LYS A 97 3.20 15.46 2.94
CA LYS A 97 2.89 14.86 1.64
C LYS A 97 4.07 13.98 1.26
N ARG A 98 3.83 12.69 1.09
CA ARG A 98 4.86 11.80 0.57
C ARG A 98 4.90 11.96 -0.95
N VAL A 99 6.06 12.32 -1.48
CA VAL A 99 6.31 12.41 -2.92
C VAL A 99 7.13 11.20 -3.30
N ALA A 100 6.69 10.47 -4.32
CA ALA A 100 7.49 9.38 -4.84
C ALA A 100 8.66 9.98 -5.63
N ILE A 101 9.89 9.60 -5.28
CA ILE A 101 11.06 10.03 -6.06
C ILE A 101 11.05 9.24 -7.37
N ILE A 102 10.77 9.94 -8.47
CA ILE A 102 10.70 9.35 -9.80
C ILE A 102 12.14 9.31 -10.38
N PRO A 103 12.65 8.14 -10.79
CA PRO A 103 13.95 8.02 -11.42
C PRO A 103 14.01 8.80 -12.73
N ALA A 104 15.17 9.35 -13.08
CA ALA A 104 15.33 10.20 -14.27
C ALA A 104 14.96 9.47 -15.57
N GLU A 105 15.27 8.18 -15.65
CA GLU A 105 14.97 7.31 -16.79
C GLU A 105 13.45 7.21 -17.01
N PHE A 106 12.69 7.04 -15.93
CA PHE A 106 11.23 6.93 -15.99
C PHE A 106 10.55 8.30 -16.17
N GLU A 107 11.10 9.35 -15.57
CA GLU A 107 10.60 10.72 -15.75
C GLU A 107 10.70 11.17 -17.22
N ARG A 108 11.72 10.73 -17.97
CA ARG A 108 11.81 10.99 -19.42
C ARG A 108 10.62 10.40 -20.18
N ILE A 109 10.24 9.16 -19.87
CA ILE A 109 9.09 8.49 -20.51
C ILE A 109 7.79 9.20 -20.13
N LEU A 110 7.59 9.50 -18.84
CA LEU A 110 6.41 10.24 -18.36
C LEU A 110 6.26 11.62 -19.01
N LYS A 111 7.35 12.26 -19.43
CA LYS A 111 7.30 13.57 -20.12
C LYS A 111 6.86 13.47 -21.58
N GLN A 112 6.98 12.31 -22.20
CA GLN A 112 6.60 12.11 -23.61
C GLN A 112 5.08 12.10 -23.80
N ASP A 113 4.33 11.61 -22.81
CA ASP A 113 2.86 11.55 -22.85
C ASP A 113 2.22 12.15 -21.60
N ARG A 114 1.53 13.28 -21.79
CA ARG A 114 0.80 14.00 -20.73
C ARG A 114 -0.38 13.19 -20.18
N SER A 115 -1.03 12.39 -21.01
CA SER A 115 -2.16 11.55 -20.59
C SER A 115 -1.67 10.44 -19.67
N PHE A 116 -0.57 9.77 -20.04
CA PHE A 116 0.09 8.75 -19.24
C PHE A 116 0.59 9.31 -17.91
N ARG A 117 1.22 10.49 -17.90
CA ARG A 117 1.62 11.17 -16.66
C ARG A 117 0.44 11.42 -15.72
N ARG A 118 -0.68 11.96 -16.24
CA ARG A 118 -1.89 12.22 -15.43
C ARG A 118 -2.47 10.93 -14.86
N TRP A 119 -2.45 9.84 -15.62
CA TRP A 119 -2.88 8.54 -15.14
C TRP A 119 -1.95 8.00 -14.05
N PHE A 120 -0.63 8.07 -14.25
CA PHE A 120 0.37 7.66 -13.26
C PHE A 120 0.22 8.43 -11.95
N ASP A 121 -0.01 9.75 -12.01
CA ASP A 121 -0.19 10.59 -10.82
C ASP A 121 -1.46 10.28 -10.01
N LYS A 122 -2.44 9.58 -10.60
CA LYS A 122 -3.64 9.07 -9.89
C LYS A 122 -3.36 7.76 -9.14
N LEU A 123 -2.22 7.09 -9.37
CA LEU A 123 -1.83 5.90 -8.62
C LEU A 123 -1.57 6.25 -7.15
N THR A 124 -1.78 5.28 -6.27
CA THR A 124 -1.50 5.46 -4.84
C THR A 124 -0.01 5.72 -4.62
N PHE A 125 0.34 6.44 -3.55
CA PHE A 125 1.74 6.70 -3.22
C PHE A 125 2.56 5.41 -3.13
N SER A 126 2.05 4.37 -2.47
CA SER A 126 2.73 3.09 -2.33
C SER A 126 2.99 2.43 -3.69
N MET A 127 2.02 2.47 -4.61
CA MET A 127 2.19 1.93 -5.96
C MET A 127 3.26 2.69 -6.74
N ARG A 128 3.21 4.03 -6.74
CA ARG A 128 4.23 4.86 -7.40
C ARG A 128 5.62 4.60 -6.83
N GLN A 129 5.72 4.46 -5.50
CA GLN A 129 6.99 4.14 -4.85
C GLN A 129 7.51 2.77 -5.20
N TRP A 130 6.66 1.74 -5.16
CA TRP A 130 7.04 0.38 -5.53
C TRP A 130 7.53 0.31 -6.97
N ILE A 131 6.82 0.97 -7.90
CA ILE A 131 7.25 1.10 -9.31
C ILE A 131 8.64 1.75 -9.40
N CYS A 132 8.82 2.90 -8.77
CA CYS A 132 10.10 3.63 -8.81
C CYS A 132 11.24 2.81 -8.18
N TYR A 133 10.96 2.14 -7.07
CA TYR A 133 11.90 1.25 -6.39
C TYR A 133 12.31 0.08 -7.28
N TRP A 134 11.35 -0.57 -7.95
CA TRP A 134 11.62 -1.68 -8.84
C TRP A 134 12.54 -1.28 -10.00
N ILE A 135 12.33 -0.09 -10.57
CA ILE A 135 13.20 0.49 -11.60
C ILE A 135 14.64 0.67 -11.07
N VAL A 136 14.83 1.31 -9.92
CA VAL A 136 16.19 1.59 -9.39
C VAL A 136 16.88 0.38 -8.75
N SER A 137 16.14 -0.69 -8.45
CA SER A 137 16.69 -1.90 -7.83
C SER A 137 17.72 -2.61 -8.72
N VAL A 138 17.72 -2.38 -10.04
CA VAL A 138 18.83 -2.79 -10.90
C VAL A 138 19.99 -1.81 -10.82
N LYS A 139 21.21 -2.34 -10.70
CA LYS A 139 22.43 -1.56 -10.52
C LYS A 139 22.92 -0.91 -11.83
N SER A 140 22.77 -1.60 -12.97
CA SER A 140 23.25 -1.09 -14.26
C SER A 140 22.35 0.04 -14.77
N PRO A 141 22.91 1.20 -15.18
CA PRO A 141 22.13 2.29 -15.80
C PRO A 141 21.35 1.84 -17.03
N GLU A 142 21.94 1.03 -17.90
CA GLU A 142 21.26 0.49 -19.08
C GLU A 142 20.10 -0.44 -18.69
N ALA A 143 20.28 -1.23 -17.63
CA ALA A 143 19.23 -2.10 -17.12
C ALA A 143 18.08 -1.28 -16.50
N ARG A 144 18.38 -0.12 -15.89
CA ARG A 144 17.35 0.81 -15.39
C ARG A 144 16.52 1.39 -16.52
N VAL A 145 17.15 1.79 -17.64
CA VAL A 145 16.45 2.27 -18.84
C VAL A 145 15.52 1.18 -19.38
N ARG A 146 16.05 -0.01 -19.66
CA ARG A 146 15.25 -1.15 -20.15
C ARG A 146 14.09 -1.50 -19.21
N ARG A 147 14.32 -1.42 -17.90
CA ARG A 147 13.27 -1.68 -16.91
C ARG A 147 12.23 -0.56 -16.88
N ALA A 148 12.64 0.70 -17.00
CA ALA A 148 11.72 1.83 -17.05
C ALA A 148 10.80 1.73 -18.29
N GLU A 149 11.35 1.34 -19.44
CA GLU A 149 10.59 1.05 -20.67
C GLU A 149 9.60 -0.10 -20.45
N GLN A 150 10.07 -1.24 -19.93
CA GLN A 150 9.20 -2.38 -19.63
C GLN A 150 8.05 -2.02 -18.69
N VAL A 151 8.33 -1.25 -17.63
CA VAL A 151 7.30 -0.76 -16.70
C VAL A 151 6.32 0.14 -17.44
N ALA A 152 6.82 1.08 -18.25
CA ALA A 152 5.98 2.01 -18.96
C ALA A 152 5.02 1.28 -19.90
N GLU A 153 5.49 0.30 -20.67
CA GLU A 153 4.67 -0.54 -21.53
C GLU A 153 3.53 -1.22 -20.76
N GLN A 154 3.85 -1.85 -19.61
CA GLN A 154 2.85 -2.52 -18.78
C GLN A 154 1.79 -1.55 -18.22
N LEU A 155 2.23 -0.36 -17.80
CA LEU A 155 1.35 0.66 -17.25
C LEU A 155 0.49 1.32 -18.33
N MET A 156 1.03 1.56 -19.52
CA MET A 156 0.27 2.08 -20.66
C MET A 156 -0.78 1.05 -21.13
N ALA A 157 -0.40 -0.22 -21.25
CA ALA A 157 -1.36 -1.30 -21.56
C ALA A 157 -2.48 -1.39 -20.51
N THR A 158 -2.16 -1.15 -19.23
CA THR A 158 -3.17 -1.06 -18.17
C THR A 158 -4.08 0.16 -18.36
N MET A 159 -3.51 1.33 -18.64
CA MET A 159 -4.26 2.56 -18.87
C MET A 159 -5.24 2.41 -20.04
N GLU A 160 -4.79 1.80 -21.14
CA GLU A 160 -5.62 1.50 -22.30
C GLU A 160 -6.71 0.48 -21.96
N ALA A 161 -6.36 -0.59 -21.24
CA ALA A 161 -7.31 -1.63 -20.83
C ALA A 161 -8.41 -1.15 -19.88
N GLU A 162 -8.20 -0.03 -19.17
CA GLU A 162 -9.26 0.62 -18.40
C GLU A 162 -10.32 1.30 -19.27
N LEU A 163 -9.92 1.75 -20.47
CA LEU A 163 -10.80 2.38 -21.45
C LEU A 163 -11.45 1.33 -22.35
N ASP A 164 -10.64 0.43 -22.91
CA ASP A 164 -11.10 -0.66 -23.75
C ASP A 164 -10.36 -1.97 -23.43
N LEU A 165 -11.12 -3.00 -23.05
CA LEU A 165 -10.54 -4.27 -22.64
C LEU A 165 -9.83 -4.96 -23.83
N PRO A 166 -8.64 -5.55 -23.63
CA PRO A 166 -7.95 -6.28 -24.68
C PRO A 166 -8.77 -7.52 -25.11
N PRO A 167 -8.59 -8.02 -26.36
CA PRO A 167 -9.38 -9.14 -26.90
C PRO A 167 -9.41 -10.39 -26.03
N ILE A 168 -8.30 -10.71 -25.36
CA ILE A 168 -8.20 -11.85 -24.45
C ILE A 168 -9.18 -11.75 -23.27
N LEU A 169 -9.38 -10.55 -22.71
CA LEU A 169 -10.31 -10.33 -21.60
C LEU A 169 -11.76 -10.24 -22.11
N LYS A 170 -11.98 -9.63 -23.28
CA LYS A 170 -13.30 -9.64 -23.94
C LYS A 170 -13.80 -11.07 -24.17
N LEU A 171 -12.93 -11.95 -24.68
CA LEU A 171 -13.24 -13.36 -24.86
C LEU A 171 -13.51 -14.08 -23.53
N ALA A 172 -12.71 -13.81 -22.50
CA ALA A 172 -12.90 -14.39 -21.18
C ALA A 172 -14.27 -14.01 -20.57
N PHE A 173 -14.67 -12.74 -20.68
CA PHE A 173 -15.98 -12.27 -20.24
C PHE A 173 -17.14 -12.73 -21.12
N ALA A 174 -16.91 -12.97 -22.41
CA ALA A 174 -17.92 -13.56 -23.29
C ALA A 174 -18.25 -15.01 -22.88
N ARG A 175 -17.26 -15.76 -22.36
CA ARG A 175 -17.46 -17.11 -21.81
C ARG A 175 -18.22 -17.12 -20.48
N ASP A 176 -18.10 -16.04 -19.70
CA ASP A 176 -18.81 -15.88 -18.43
C ASP A 176 -19.41 -14.47 -18.28
N PRO A 177 -20.65 -14.26 -18.76
CA PRO A 177 -21.33 -12.97 -18.65
C PRO A 177 -21.60 -12.53 -17.20
N ARG A 178 -21.67 -13.45 -16.23
CA ARG A 178 -21.86 -13.11 -14.81
C ARG A 178 -20.59 -12.47 -14.25
N ALA A 179 -19.42 -12.97 -14.64
CA ALA A 179 -18.15 -12.34 -14.29
C ALA A 179 -18.05 -10.91 -14.85
N LEU A 180 -18.61 -10.64 -16.04
CA LEU A 180 -18.65 -9.29 -16.60
C LEU A 180 -19.49 -8.33 -15.75
N GLN A 181 -20.66 -8.76 -15.26
CA GLN A 181 -21.48 -7.96 -14.35
C GLN A 181 -20.73 -7.67 -13.03
N GLY A 182 -20.08 -8.70 -12.48
CA GLY A 182 -19.20 -8.56 -11.32
C GLY A 182 -18.08 -7.54 -11.54
N TRP A 183 -17.45 -7.58 -12.71
CA TRP A 183 -16.41 -6.63 -13.12
C TRP A 183 -16.95 -5.20 -13.21
N GLN A 184 -18.11 -4.99 -13.81
CA GLN A 184 -18.76 -3.68 -13.90
C GLN A 184 -19.14 -3.11 -12.53
N SER A 185 -19.45 -3.97 -11.55
CA SER A 185 -19.69 -3.57 -10.15
C SER A 185 -18.42 -3.17 -9.38
N MET A 186 -17.23 -3.47 -9.91
CA MET A 186 -15.97 -3.10 -9.27
C MET A 186 -15.66 -1.61 -9.41
N THR A 187 -15.10 -1.05 -8.34
CA THR A 187 -14.56 0.32 -8.37
C THR A 187 -13.43 0.44 -9.39
N PRO A 188 -13.18 1.63 -9.97
CA PRO A 188 -12.07 1.83 -10.91
C PRO A 188 -10.71 1.39 -10.34
N ARG A 189 -10.48 1.61 -9.03
CA ARG A 189 -9.26 1.17 -8.34
C ARG A 189 -9.09 -0.36 -8.36
N GLN A 190 -10.19 -1.10 -8.16
CA GLN A 190 -10.16 -2.57 -8.16
C GLN A 190 -9.89 -3.11 -9.56
N ARG A 191 -10.60 -2.60 -10.57
CA ARG A 191 -10.39 -3.00 -11.98
C ARG A 191 -8.93 -2.76 -12.40
N ARG A 192 -8.39 -1.57 -12.09
CA ARG A 192 -6.98 -1.25 -12.30
C ARG A 192 -6.03 -2.25 -11.65
N TYR A 193 -6.26 -2.61 -10.39
CA TYR A 193 -5.40 -3.56 -9.69
C TYR A 193 -5.37 -4.95 -10.34
N GLN A 194 -6.54 -5.41 -10.83
CA GLN A 194 -6.61 -6.66 -11.59
C GLN A 194 -5.82 -6.56 -12.90
N LEU A 195 -6.02 -5.49 -13.67
CA LEU A 195 -5.30 -5.25 -14.93
C LEU A 195 -3.78 -5.17 -14.72
N LEU A 196 -3.31 -4.40 -13.73
CA LEU A 196 -1.89 -4.32 -13.37
C LEU A 196 -1.31 -5.70 -13.10
N GLY A 197 -2.04 -6.55 -12.37
CA GLY A 197 -1.62 -7.92 -12.11
C GLY A 197 -1.49 -8.76 -13.37
N ILE A 198 -2.42 -8.61 -14.32
CA ILE A 198 -2.43 -9.36 -15.59
C ILE A 198 -1.27 -8.92 -16.50
N PHE A 199 -1.05 -7.60 -16.65
CA PHE A 199 0.01 -7.07 -17.51
C PHE A 199 1.41 -7.21 -16.89
N TYR A 200 1.50 -7.35 -15.57
CA TYR A 200 2.75 -7.70 -14.90
C TYR A 200 3.22 -9.14 -15.24
N CYS A 201 2.29 -10.06 -15.49
CA CYS A 201 2.61 -11.45 -15.82
C CYS A 201 3.32 -11.57 -17.19
N ARG A 202 4.56 -12.07 -17.14
CA ARG A 202 5.41 -12.23 -18.32
C ARG A 202 5.05 -13.45 -19.16
N THR A 203 4.68 -14.58 -18.53
CA THR A 203 4.39 -15.81 -19.26
C THR A 203 2.89 -15.95 -19.53
N PRO A 204 2.48 -16.61 -20.64
CA PRO A 204 1.08 -16.88 -20.91
C PRO A 204 0.39 -17.63 -19.78
N GLU A 205 1.03 -18.64 -19.19
CA GLU A 205 0.42 -19.49 -18.15
C GLU A 205 0.16 -18.70 -16.86
N THR A 206 1.10 -17.82 -16.48
CA THR A 206 0.90 -16.95 -15.30
C THR A 206 -0.18 -15.90 -15.56
N ARG A 207 -0.27 -15.41 -16.80
CA ARG A 207 -1.33 -14.50 -17.23
C ARG A 207 -2.70 -15.17 -17.18
N ASP A 208 -2.82 -16.39 -17.70
CA ASP A 208 -4.08 -17.14 -17.70
C ASP A 208 -4.57 -17.43 -16.28
N ARG A 209 -3.67 -17.83 -15.37
CA ARG A 209 -4.00 -17.98 -13.94
C ARG A 209 -4.49 -16.67 -13.34
N ARG A 210 -3.87 -15.54 -13.70
CA ARG A 210 -4.28 -14.22 -13.21
C ARG A 210 -5.63 -13.79 -13.78
N ILE A 211 -5.93 -14.11 -15.03
CA ILE A 211 -7.23 -13.89 -15.67
C ILE A 211 -8.30 -14.75 -14.98
N ALA A 212 -8.06 -16.03 -14.74
CA ALA A 212 -8.96 -16.90 -14.00
C ALA A 212 -9.27 -16.33 -12.61
N LYS A 213 -8.22 -15.88 -11.89
CA LYS A 213 -8.38 -15.26 -10.58
C LYS A 213 -9.21 -13.97 -10.63
N MET A 214 -9.02 -13.15 -11.65
CA MET A 214 -9.81 -11.93 -11.87
C MET A 214 -11.31 -12.27 -12.06
N LEU A 215 -11.62 -13.30 -12.86
CA LEU A 215 -13.00 -13.74 -13.07
C LEU A 215 -13.64 -14.23 -11.77
N GLU A 216 -12.93 -15.03 -10.98
CA GLU A 216 -13.39 -15.47 -9.64
C GLU A 216 -13.68 -14.29 -8.72
N ASP A 217 -12.78 -13.30 -8.65
CA ASP A 217 -12.97 -12.11 -7.82
C ASP A 217 -14.17 -11.27 -8.27
N ALA A 218 -14.43 -11.23 -9.58
CA ALA A 218 -15.60 -10.57 -10.15
C ALA A 218 -16.89 -11.30 -9.77
N LEU A 219 -16.94 -12.62 -9.92
CA LEU A 219 -18.07 -13.45 -9.51
C LEU A 219 -18.35 -13.33 -8.01
N ALA A 220 -17.31 -13.44 -7.17
CA ALA A 220 -17.45 -13.31 -5.73
C ALA A 220 -18.04 -11.96 -5.32
N ARG A 221 -17.73 -10.89 -6.08
CA ARG A 221 -18.30 -9.56 -5.85
C ARG A 221 -19.79 -9.51 -6.15
N LEU A 222 -20.21 -10.14 -7.25
CA LEU A 222 -21.60 -10.23 -7.66
C LEU A 222 -22.43 -11.03 -6.65
N GLU A 223 -21.91 -12.16 -6.16
CA GLU A 223 -22.57 -13.03 -5.17
C GLU A 223 -22.68 -12.39 -3.78
N GLY A 224 -22.19 -11.17 -3.59
CA GLY A 224 -22.19 -10.49 -2.29
C GLY A 224 -21.30 -11.18 -1.24
N LYS A 225 -20.49 -12.18 -1.64
CA LYS A 225 -19.55 -12.84 -0.72
C LYS A 225 -18.57 -11.78 -0.23
N PRO A 226 -18.59 -11.42 1.06
CA PRO A 226 -17.57 -10.54 1.59
C PRO A 226 -16.24 -11.25 1.39
N LYS A 227 -15.20 -10.51 0.98
CA LYS A 227 -13.81 -11.01 1.06
C LYS A 227 -13.67 -11.72 2.39
N THR A 228 -13.44 -13.03 2.36
CA THR A 228 -13.21 -13.82 3.58
C THR A 228 -12.19 -13.06 4.41
N LYS A 229 -12.43 -12.92 5.71
CA LYS A 229 -11.65 -12.08 6.64
C LYS A 229 -10.11 -12.26 6.48
N ALA A 230 -9.68 -13.42 6.00
CA ALA A 230 -8.32 -13.76 5.55
C ALA A 230 -7.74 -12.83 4.45
N ALA A 231 -8.48 -12.51 3.39
CA ALA A 231 -8.00 -11.68 2.28
C ALA A 231 -7.89 -10.19 2.63
N ARG A 232 -8.63 -9.72 3.65
CA ARG A 232 -8.44 -8.37 4.24
C ARG A 232 -7.19 -8.31 5.12
N ALA A 233 -6.81 -9.41 5.77
CA ALA A 233 -5.57 -9.51 6.52
C ALA A 233 -4.35 -9.56 5.59
N GLU A 234 -4.44 -10.23 4.44
CA GLU A 234 -3.41 -10.23 3.39
C GLU A 234 -3.26 -8.85 2.71
N ALA A 235 -4.36 -8.17 2.36
CA ALA A 235 -4.28 -6.84 1.77
C ALA A 235 -3.78 -5.75 2.73
N ALA A 236 -3.95 -5.95 4.05
CA ALA A 236 -3.33 -5.10 5.06
C ALA A 236 -1.83 -5.43 5.28
N HIS A 237 -1.42 -6.66 4.96
CA HIS A 237 -0.03 -7.12 4.97
C HIS A 237 0.77 -6.50 3.81
N GLU A 238 0.18 -6.40 2.62
CA GLU A 238 0.82 -5.84 1.42
C GLU A 238 0.94 -4.29 1.47
N GLU A 239 0.13 -3.60 2.29
CA GLU A 239 0.29 -2.15 2.55
C GLU A 239 1.40 -1.81 3.59
N LEU A 240 2.05 -2.82 4.18
CA LEU A 240 3.09 -2.68 5.21
C LEU A 240 4.49 -3.22 4.82
N GLU A 241 4.61 -3.81 3.64
CA GLU A 241 5.89 -4.04 2.95
C GLU A 241 6.33 -2.80 2.15
#